data_AF-A0A2N3HY77-F1
#
_entry.id   AF-A0A2N3HY77-F1
#
_cell.length_a   1.000
_cell.length_b   1.000
_cell.length_c   1.000
_cell.angle_alpha   90.00
_cell.angle_beta   90.00
_cell.angle_gamma   90.00
#
_symmetry.space_group_name_H-M   'P 1'
#
loop_
_entity.id
_entity.type
_entity.pdbx_description
1 polymer ?
#
loop_
_entity_poly.entity_id
_entity_poly.type
_entity_poly.pdbx_seq_one_letter_code
_entity_poly.pdbx_strand_id
1 'polypeptide(L)' 'MKLIFNKENDNISIQLIKGTTTIDFTYVDMIKELLTDPKIEDSTFEGDISDEEKDRINEMLKKVQDSIVVDDIEE' A
#
# COMPACT_ATOMS: atom_id res chain seq x y z
N MET A 1 -4.22 1.42 -7.27
CA MET A 1 -2.98 0.58 -7.15
C MET A 1 -3.16 -0.49 -6.08
N LYS A 2 -2.40 -1.60 -6.10
CA LYS A 2 -2.51 -2.68 -5.11
C LYS A 2 -1.14 -3.07 -4.52
N LEU A 3 -1.09 -3.29 -3.21
CA LEU A 3 0.13 -3.72 -2.51
C LEU A 3 0.04 -5.21 -2.15
N ILE A 4 1.14 -5.93 -2.32
CA ILE A 4 1.33 -7.30 -1.85
C ILE A 4 2.39 -7.26 -0.77
N PHE A 5 2.03 -7.72 0.42
CA PHE A 5 2.93 -7.89 1.55
C PHE A 5 3.26 -9.37 1.67
N ASN A 6 4.54 -9.71 1.63
CA ASN A 6 5.01 -11.07 1.90
C ASN A 6 5.94 -11.02 3.11
N LYS A 7 5.72 -11.95 4.06
CA LYS A 7 6.60 -12.15 5.21
C LYS A 7 7.10 -13.58 5.26
N GLU A 8 8.41 -13.72 5.22
CA GLU A 8 9.12 -14.98 5.41
C GLU A 8 10.03 -14.86 6.64
N ASN A 9 9.58 -15.41 7.78
CA ASN A 9 10.22 -15.23 9.09
C ASN A 9 10.31 -13.74 9.48
N ASP A 10 11.52 -13.19 9.59
CA ASP A 10 11.79 -11.78 9.89
C ASP A 10 12.00 -10.91 8.64
N ASN A 11 11.91 -11.48 7.44
CA ASN A 11 12.05 -10.75 6.19
C ASN A 11 10.68 -10.35 5.66
N ILE A 12 10.48 -9.04 5.47
CA ILE A 12 9.28 -8.48 4.85
C ILE A 12 9.66 -7.95 3.47
N SER A 13 8.98 -8.43 2.43
CA SER A 13 9.05 -7.88 1.09
C SER A 13 7.68 -7.32 0.70
N ILE A 14 7.70 -6.23 -0.06
CA ILE A 14 6.49 -5.57 -0.52
C ILE A 14 6.59 -5.40 -2.03
N GLN A 15 5.52 -5.71 -2.73
CA GLN A 15 5.40 -5.49 -4.17
C GLN A 15 4.23 -4.57 -4.46
N LEU A 16 4.39 -3.73 -5.47
CA LEU A 16 3.37 -2.82 -5.98
C LEU A 16 2.87 -3.32 -7.32
N ILE A 17 1.56 -3.54 -7.44
CA ILE A 17 0.89 -3.80 -8.71
C ILE A 17 0.32 -2.48 -9.23
N LYS A 18 0.81 -2.09 -10.41
CA LYS A 18 0.33 -0.95 -11.20
C LYS A 18 -0.19 -1.46 -12.54
N GLY A 19 -1.51 -1.51 -12.69
CA GLY A 19 -2.14 -2.05 -13.89
C GLY A 19 -1.79 -3.52 -14.10
N THR A 20 -0.99 -3.83 -15.13
CA THR A 20 -0.54 -5.20 -15.45
C THR A 20 0.90 -5.49 -15.03
N THR A 21 1.59 -4.54 -14.40
CA THR A 21 2.99 -4.69 -14.00
C THR A 21 3.11 -4.81 -12.48
N THR A 22 3.87 -5.81 -12.03
CA THR A 22 4.31 -5.95 -10.64
C THR A 22 5.74 -5.48 -10.53
N ILE A 23 6.01 -4.57 -9.60
CA ILE A 23 7.35 -4.05 -9.31
C ILE A 23 7.66 -4.15 -7.82
N ASP A 24 8.95 -4.11 -7.49
CA ASP A 24 9.38 -3.99 -6.09
C ASP A 24 8.89 -2.66 -5.52
N PHE A 25 8.38 -2.70 -4.30
CA PHE A 25 7.85 -1.52 -3.65
C PHE A 25 8.95 -0.52 -3.32
N THR A 26 8.72 0.73 -3.69
CA THR A 26 9.42 1.88 -3.12
C THR A 26 8.40 2.90 -2.65
N TYR A 27 8.67 3.57 -1.54
CA TYR A 27 7.80 4.65 -1.05
C TYR A 27 7.71 5.79 -2.07
N VAL A 28 8.76 6.03 -2.85
CA VAL A 28 8.79 7.04 -3.92
C VAL A 28 7.76 6.72 -4.99
N ASP A 29 7.71 5.47 -5.45
CA ASP A 29 6.76 5.08 -6.49
C ASP A 29 5.33 5.01 -5.95
N MET A 30 5.14 4.58 -4.70
CA MET A 30 3.84 4.66 -4.04
C MET A 30 3.30 6.09 -4.02
N ILE A 31 4.12 7.07 -3.62
CA ILE A 31 3.71 8.49 -3.58
C ILE A 31 3.39 9.00 -4.99
N LYS A 32 4.21 8.67 -6.00
CA LYS A 32 3.93 9.07 -7.39
C LYS A 32 2.60 8.50 -7.90
N GLU A 33 2.31 7.23 -7.59
CA GLU A 33 1.05 6.61 -7.97
C GLU A 33 -0.12 7.29 -7.27
N LEU A 34 0.00 7.56 -5.97
CA LEU A 34 -1.03 8.24 -5.20
C LEU A 34 -1.34 9.66 -5.69
N LEU A 35 -0.33 10.39 -6.18
CA LEU A 35 -0.52 11.69 -6.82
C LEU A 35 -1.23 11.60 -8.18
N THR A 36 -1.20 10.43 -8.84
CA THR A 36 -1.80 10.20 -10.15
C THR A 36 -3.21 9.61 -10.04
N ASP A 37 -3.37 8.63 -9.16
CA ASP A 37 -4.61 7.96 -8.81
C ASP A 37 -4.59 7.66 -7.29
N PRO A 38 -5.29 8.46 -6.47
CA PRO A 38 -5.21 8.40 -5.01
C PRO A 38 -5.95 7.20 -4.38
N LYS A 39 -6.11 6.11 -5.15
CA LYS A 39 -6.83 4.91 -4.74
C LYS A 39 -5.89 3.77 -4.42
N ILE A 40 -5.90 3.37 -3.16
CA ILE A 40 -5.29 2.12 -2.68
C ILE A 40 -6.39 1.05 -2.70
N GLU A 41 -6.17 -0.01 -3.48
CA GLU A 41 -7.05 -1.19 -3.49
C GLU A 41 -6.73 -2.12 -2.32
N ASP A 42 -7.63 -3.06 -2.05
CA ASP A 42 -7.44 -4.08 -1.02
C ASP A 42 -6.12 -4.83 -1.22
N SER A 43 -5.25 -4.74 -0.21
CA SER A 43 -3.93 -5.34 -0.24
C SER A 43 -3.99 -6.85 -0.06
N THR A 44 -2.98 -7.55 -0.57
CA THR A 44 -2.84 -9.00 -0.40
C THR A 44 -1.70 -9.31 0.54
N PHE A 45 -1.92 -10.29 1.41
CA PHE A 45 -0.97 -10.72 2.43
C PHE A 45 -0.60 -12.17 2.17
N GLU A 46 0.69 -12.44 2.03
CA GLU A 46 1.28 -13.75 1.77
C GLU A 46 2.29 -14.11 2.88
N GLY A 47 2.48 -15.42 3.12
CA GLY A 47 3.41 -15.91 4.14
C GLY A 47 2.90 -15.75 5.58
N ASP A 48 3.83 -15.63 6.52
CA ASP A 48 3.57 -15.69 7.97
C ASP A 48 3.21 -14.32 8.57
N ILE A 49 2.28 -13.61 7.93
CA ILE A 49 1.75 -12.33 8.42
C ILE A 49 0.61 -12.62 9.41
N SER A 50 0.81 -12.23 10.66
CA SER A 50 -0.21 -12.38 11.70
C SER A 50 -1.39 -11.42 11.49
N ASP A 51 -2.55 -11.74 12.07
CA ASP A 51 -3.73 -10.88 11.92
C ASP A 51 -3.54 -9.50 12.57
N GLU A 52 -2.79 -9.41 13.67
CA GLU A 52 -2.41 -8.11 14.27
C GLU A 52 -1.55 -7.27 13.32
N GLU A 53 -0.64 -7.89 12.57
CA GLU A 53 0.16 -7.18 11.55
C GLU A 53 -0.71 -6.72 10.39
N LYS A 54 -1.65 -7.55 9.91
CA LYS A 54 -2.60 -7.16 8.87
C LYS A 54 -3.44 -5.96 9.31
N ASP A 55 -3.95 -5.98 10.54
CA ASP A 55 -4.75 -4.88 11.09
C ASP A 55 -3.95 -3.57 11.14
N ARG A 56 -2.70 -3.62 11.62
CA ARG A 56 -1.82 -2.44 11.64
C ARG A 56 -1.48 -1.93 10.25
N ILE A 57 -1.23 -2.82 9.29
CA ILE A 57 -0.95 -2.44 7.89
C ILE A 57 -2.18 -1.79 7.27
N ASN A 58 -3.38 -2.37 7.46
CA ASN A 58 -4.62 -1.80 6.97
C ASN A 58 -4.91 -0.43 7.60
N GLU A 59 -4.64 -0.25 8.90
CA GLU A 59 -4.76 1.06 9.55
C GLU A 59 -3.80 2.09 8.95
N MET A 60 -2.55 1.69 8.67
CA MET A 60 -1.57 2.55 8.01
C MET A 60 -2.04 2.97 6.61
N LEU A 61 -2.48 2.02 5.78
CA LEU A 61 -2.95 2.31 4.42
C LEU A 61 -4.17 3.23 4.42
N LYS A 62 -5.09 3.01 5.36
CA LYS A 62 -6.24 3.90 5.54
C LYS A 62 -5.81 5.32 5.88
N LYS A 63 -4.87 5.50 6.81
CA LYS A 63 -4.34 6.84 7.15
C LYS A 63 -3.67 7.51 5.96
N VAL A 64 -2.92 6.75 5.16
CA VAL A 64 -2.30 7.28 3.92
C VAL A 64 -3.39 7.76 2.96
N GLN A 65 -4.40 6.93 2.69
CA GLN A 65 -5.51 7.29 1.81
C GLN A 65 -6.29 8.51 2.33
N ASP A 66 -6.60 8.54 3.62
CA ASP A 66 -7.28 9.68 4.26
C ASP A 66 -6.45 10.97 4.15
N SER A 67 -5.12 10.88 4.23
CA SER A 67 -4.24 12.06 4.13
C SER A 67 -4.21 12.67 2.73
N ILE A 68 -4.50 11.89 1.69
CA ILE A 68 -4.39 12.32 0.28
C ILE A 68 -5.70 12.93 -0.21
N VAL A 69 -6.84 12.49 0.33
CA VAL A 69 -8.16 13.06 0.02
C VAL A 69 -8.33 14.48 0.59
N VAL A 70 -7.53 14.87 1.59
CA VAL A 70 -7.65 16.17 2.26
C VAL A 70 -7.14 17.35 1.39
N ASP A 71 -6.36 17.10 0.34
CA ASP A 71 -5.82 18.16 -0.53
C ASP A 71 -6.74 18.57 -1.70
N ASP A 72 -7.94 17.98 -1.86
CA ASP A 72 -8.95 18.40 -2.84
C ASP A 72 -9.91 19.50 -2.32
N ILE A 73 -9.56 20.23 -1.25
CA ILE A 73 -10.32 21.39 -0.75
C ILE A 73 -9.45 22.66 -0.77
N GLU A 74 -9.13 23.18 -1.95
CA GLU A 74 -8.98 24.62 -2.19
C GLU A 74 -9.35 24.98 -3.64
N GLU A 75 -10.61 25.35 -3.88
CA GLU A 75 -11.04 26.61 -4.53
C GLU A 75 -12.54 26.87 -4.33
#